data_AF-A0A1G1GBJ0-F1
#
_entry.id   AF-A0A1G1GBJ0-F1
#
_cell.length_a   1.000
_cell.length_b   1.000
_cell.length_c   1.000
_cell.angle_alpha   90.00
_cell.angle_beta   90.00
_cell.angle_gamma   90.00
#
_symmetry.space_group_name_H-M   'P 1'
#
loop_
_entity.id
_entity.type
_entity.pdbx_description
1 polymer ?
#
loop_
_entity_poly.entity_id
_entity_poly.type
_entity_poly.pdbx_seq_one_letter_code
_entity_poly.pdbx_strand_id
1 'polypeptide(L)'
;MRKECCLQVLFLSVLSIFLIFACDEKPKNPVAEYGDALVTSYKKGQIAGEEANLDAVRKSIEAYHATNDRYPQSLDEIKDLFGQNEIDLSKYDYNPQNGEVSVKK
;
A
#
# COMPACT_ATOMS: atom_id res chain seq x y z
N MET A 1 -54.46 -19.99 22.90
CA MET A 1 -53.54 -19.38 23.89
C MET A 1 -52.28 -20.21 24.17
N ARG A 2 -52.31 -21.55 24.31
CA ARG A 2 -51.12 -22.34 24.73
C ARG A 2 -49.98 -22.45 23.69
N LYS A 3 -50.28 -22.33 22.38
CA LYS A 3 -49.29 -22.46 21.28
C LYS A 3 -48.44 -21.20 21.04
N GLU A 4 -48.99 -20.02 21.30
CA GLU A 4 -48.30 -18.73 21.10
C GLU A 4 -47.27 -18.46 22.19
N CYS A 5 -47.57 -18.83 23.46
CA CYS A 5 -46.59 -18.80 24.55
C CYS A 5 -45.37 -19.68 24.24
N CYS A 6 -45.57 -20.89 23.71
CA CYS A 6 -44.47 -21.82 23.45
C CYS A 6 -43.53 -21.29 22.35
N LEU A 7 -44.10 -20.64 21.33
CA LEU A 7 -43.35 -20.02 20.24
C LEU A 7 -42.57 -18.78 20.71
N GLN A 8 -43.15 -17.95 21.58
CA GLN A 8 -42.45 -16.81 22.19
C GLN A 8 -41.31 -17.26 23.11
N VAL A 9 -41.50 -18.31 23.90
CA VAL A 9 -40.46 -18.86 24.78
C VAL A 9 -39.30 -19.47 23.96
N LEU A 10 -39.60 -20.16 22.86
CA LEU A 10 -38.60 -20.65 21.91
C LEU A 10 -37.82 -19.50 21.26
N PHE A 11 -38.49 -18.44 20.84
CA PHE A 11 -37.84 -17.28 20.22
C PHE A 11 -36.92 -16.54 21.21
N LEU A 12 -37.37 -16.34 22.45
CA LEU A 12 -36.56 -15.75 23.53
C LEU A 12 -35.36 -16.64 23.90
N SER A 13 -35.54 -17.96 23.91
CA SER A 13 -34.47 -18.93 24.15
C SER A 13 -33.40 -18.88 23.06
N VAL A 14 -33.78 -18.84 21.78
CA VAL A 14 -32.85 -18.77 20.66
C VAL A 14 -32.09 -17.43 20.65
N LEU A 15 -32.79 -16.31 20.89
CA LEU A 15 -32.16 -15.00 20.98
C LEU A 15 -31.15 -14.93 22.14
N SER A 16 -31.46 -15.58 23.26
CA SER A 16 -30.55 -15.63 24.42
C SER A 16 -29.29 -16.44 24.13
N ILE A 17 -29.37 -17.50 23.31
CA ILE A 17 -28.19 -18.29 22.92
C ILE A 17 -27.25 -17.49 22.00
N PHE A 18 -27.79 -16.69 21.07
CA PHE A 18 -26.97 -15.82 20.21
C PHE A 18 -26.19 -14.75 21.00
N LEU A 19 -26.73 -14.28 22.13
CA LEU A 19 -26.04 -13.31 22.99
C LEU A 19 -24.83 -13.90 23.74
N ILE A 20 -24.83 -15.21 24.02
CA ILE A 20 -23.71 -15.86 24.75
C ILE A 20 -22.50 -16.05 23.82
N PHE A 21 -22.73 -16.30 22.52
CA PHE A 21 -21.65 -16.43 21.53
C PHE A 21 -21.04 -15.09 21.09
N ALA A 22 -21.68 -13.95 21.41
CA ALA A 22 -21.17 -12.62 21.07
C ALA A 22 -20.08 -12.11 22.03
N CYS A 23 -19.84 -12.80 23.15
CA CYS A 23 -18.88 -12.40 24.19
C CYS A 23 -17.53 -13.15 24.14
N ASP A 24 -17.20 -13.81 23.03
CA ASP A 24 -15.90 -14.48 22.85
C ASP A 24 -14.89 -13.58 22.11
N GLU A 25 -14.81 -12.32 22.52
CA GLU A 25 -13.74 -11.44 22.05
C GLU A 25 -12.45 -11.83 22.78
N LYS A 26 -11.57 -12.57 22.09
CA LYS A 26 -10.17 -12.77 22.52
C LYS A 26 -9.62 -11.46 23.09
N PRO A 27 -8.90 -11.48 24.23
CA PRO A 27 -8.33 -10.26 24.79
C PRO A 27 -7.40 -9.62 23.77
N LYS A 28 -7.88 -8.54 23.14
CA LYS A 28 -7.10 -7.70 22.23
C LYS A 28 -6.00 -7.06 23.06
N ASN A 29 -4.75 -7.23 22.66
CA ASN A 29 -3.63 -6.54 23.29
C ASN A 29 -3.48 -5.18 22.58
N PRO A 30 -4.04 -4.09 23.15
CA PRO A 30 -4.10 -2.80 22.46
C PRO A 30 -2.71 -2.22 22.16
N VAL A 31 -1.69 -2.57 22.94
CA VAL A 31 -0.31 -2.14 22.72
C VAL A 31 0.29 -2.82 21.50
N ALA A 32 0.02 -4.12 21.32
CA ALA A 32 0.47 -4.87 20.16
C ALA A 32 -0.20 -4.35 18.87
N GLU A 33 -1.52 -4.12 18.91
CA GLU A 33 -2.27 -3.57 17.76
C GLU A 33 -1.76 -2.19 17.34
N TYR A 34 -1.47 -1.32 18.31
CA TYR A 34 -0.89 -0.01 18.03
C TYR A 34 0.51 -0.10 17.41
N GLY A 35 1.38 -0.97 17.95
CA GLY A 35 2.72 -1.20 17.41
C GLY A 35 2.69 -1.72 15.98
N ASP A 36 1.84 -2.71 15.70
CA ASP A 36 1.68 -3.29 14.37
C ASP A 36 1.13 -2.27 13.36
N ALA A 37 0.19 -1.43 13.80
CA ALA A 37 -0.37 -0.36 12.96
C ALA A 37 0.70 0.66 12.54
N LEU A 38 1.57 1.08 13.47
CA LEU A 38 2.69 1.99 13.17
C LEU A 38 3.71 1.39 12.21
N VAL A 39 4.12 0.14 12.44
CA VAL A 39 5.07 -0.53 11.55
C VAL A 39 4.46 -0.69 10.15
N THR A 40 3.17 -1.01 10.08
CA THR A 40 2.45 -1.16 8.81
C THR A 40 2.34 0.17 8.07
N SER A 41 1.96 1.25 8.76
CA SER A 41 1.86 2.58 8.13
C SER A 41 3.21 3.07 7.63
N TYR A 42 4.27 2.85 8.40
CA TYR A 42 5.63 3.17 8.02
C TYR A 42 6.07 2.45 6.74
N LYS A 43 5.88 1.13 6.67
CA LYS A 43 6.21 0.33 5.47
C LYS A 43 5.41 0.77 4.24
N LYS A 44 4.11 1.04 4.42
CA LYS A 44 3.27 1.56 3.32
C LYS A 44 3.76 2.91 2.81
N GLY A 45 4.18 3.79 3.72
CA GLY A 45 4.77 5.08 3.35
C GLY A 45 6.05 4.93 2.54
N GLN A 46 6.94 4.01 2.93
CA GLN A 46 8.16 3.72 2.17
C GLN A 46 7.86 3.21 0.76
N ILE A 47 6.97 2.23 0.63
CA ILE A 47 6.59 1.66 -0.68
C ILE A 47 5.98 2.73 -1.58
N ALA A 48 5.07 3.54 -1.04
CA ALA A 48 4.46 4.64 -1.80
C ALA A 48 5.49 5.68 -2.25
N GLY A 49 6.49 5.98 -1.42
CA GLY A 49 7.60 6.86 -1.77
C GLY A 49 8.48 6.28 -2.89
N GLU A 50 8.79 4.99 -2.82
CA GLU A 50 9.58 4.30 -3.85
C GLU A 50 8.84 4.24 -5.20
N GLU A 51 7.53 3.98 -5.18
CA GLU A 51 6.67 3.99 -6.36
C GLU A 51 6.57 5.38 -6.99
N ALA A 52 6.39 6.42 -6.16
CA ALA A 52 6.37 7.81 -6.63
C ALA A 52 7.71 8.23 -7.25
N ASN A 53 8.83 7.81 -6.66
CA ASN A 53 10.16 8.07 -7.23
C ASN A 53 10.35 7.34 -8.56
N LEU A 54 9.91 6.07 -8.67
CA LEU A 54 9.98 5.32 -9.93
C LEU A 54 9.13 5.98 -11.03
N ASP A 55 7.93 6.45 -10.70
CA ASP A 55 7.05 7.18 -11.62
C ASP A 55 7.67 8.50 -12.08
N ALA A 56 8.29 9.25 -11.16
CA ALA A 56 9.02 10.47 -11.50
C ALA A 56 10.17 10.19 -12.48
N VAL A 57 10.95 9.12 -12.24
CA VAL A 57 12.04 8.72 -13.15
C VAL A 57 11.49 8.37 -14.54
N ARG A 58 10.40 7.60 -14.63
CA ARG A 58 9.75 7.26 -15.92
C ARG A 58 9.33 8.50 -16.69
N LYS A 59 8.65 9.43 -16.03
CA LYS A 59 8.21 10.69 -16.66
C LYS A 59 9.38 11.55 -17.11
N SER A 60 10.47 11.58 -16.35
CA SER A 60 11.69 12.28 -16.76
C SER A 60 12.35 11.64 -17.99
N ILE A 61 12.37 10.30 -18.10
CA ILE A 61 12.85 9.59 -19.30
C ILE A 61 11.97 9.92 -20.50
N GLU A 62 10.64 9.91 -20.35
CA GLU A 62 9.69 10.24 -21.41
C GLU A 62 9.84 11.70 -21.87
N ALA A 63 9.97 12.63 -20.92
CA ALA A 63 10.20 14.04 -21.21
C ALA A 63 11.53 14.26 -21.95
N TYR A 64 12.59 13.56 -21.53
CA TYR A 64 13.87 13.58 -22.21
C TYR A 64 13.74 13.06 -23.65
N HIS A 65 13.09 11.92 -23.83
CA HIS A 65 12.87 11.31 -25.14
C HIS A 65 12.07 12.21 -26.08
N ALA A 66 10.99 12.83 -25.59
CA ALA A 66 10.19 13.76 -26.35
C ALA A 66 10.95 15.03 -26.79
N THR A 67 12.00 15.42 -26.06
CA THR A 67 12.79 16.61 -26.35
C THR A 67 13.98 16.31 -27.27
N ASN A 68 14.52 15.09 -27.21
CA ASN A 68 15.79 14.74 -27.87
C ASN A 68 15.64 13.70 -28.98
N ASP A 69 14.41 13.22 -29.25
CA ASP A 69 14.12 12.12 -30.19
C ASP A 69 14.95 10.83 -29.93
N ARG A 70 15.42 10.66 -28.69
CA ARG A 70 16.18 9.49 -28.22
C ARG A 70 16.01 9.28 -26.73
N TYR A 71 16.15 8.04 -26.28
CA TYR A 71 16.23 7.76 -24.84
C TYR A 71 17.58 8.24 -24.27
N PRO A 72 17.61 8.63 -22.98
CA PRO A 72 18.87 8.96 -22.32
C PRO A 72 19.78 7.73 -22.30
N GLN A 73 21.09 7.91 -22.47
CA GLN A 73 22.06 6.81 -22.44
C GLN A 73 22.35 6.36 -21.00
N SER A 74 22.18 7.26 -20.02
CA SER A 74 22.19 6.95 -18.60
C SER A 74 21.16 7.81 -17.86
N LEU A 75 20.77 7.37 -16.66
CA LEU A 75 19.87 8.16 -15.80
C LEU A 75 20.51 9.49 -15.34
N ASP A 76 21.82 9.67 -15.48
CA ASP A 76 22.48 10.94 -15.14
C ASP A 76 22.02 12.09 -16.06
N GLU A 77 21.63 11.79 -17.32
CA GLU A 77 21.16 12.80 -18.28
C GLU A 77 19.82 13.43 -17.89
N ILE A 78 19.08 12.80 -16.97
CA ILE A 78 17.80 13.30 -16.46
C ILE A 78 17.88 13.80 -15.02
N LYS A 79 19.07 13.77 -14.40
CA LYS A 79 19.26 14.13 -12.98
C LYS A 79 18.79 15.57 -12.68
N ASP A 80 19.04 16.49 -13.61
CA ASP A 80 18.67 17.90 -13.45
C ASP A 80 17.14 18.13 -13.59
N LEU A 81 16.39 17.16 -14.12
CA LEU A 81 14.93 17.25 -14.25
C LEU A 81 14.20 17.09 -12.90
N PHE A 82 14.87 16.58 -11.87
CA PHE A 82 14.27 16.38 -10.54
C PHE A 82 14.35 17.62 -9.62
N GLY A 83 15.02 18.69 -10.06
CA GLY A 83 15.12 19.94 -9.30
C GLY A 83 15.83 19.75 -7.95
N GLN A 84 15.17 20.17 -6.85
CA GLN A 84 15.70 20.03 -5.48
C GLN A 84 15.49 18.62 -4.88
N ASN A 85 14.72 17.75 -5.55
CA ASN A 85 14.44 16.41 -5.04
C ASN A 85 15.59 15.48 -5.44
N GLU A 86 16.39 15.07 -4.46
CA GLU A 86 17.40 14.03 -4.68
C GLU A 86 16.73 12.66 -4.76
N ILE A 87 16.43 12.22 -5.98
CA ILE A 87 16.11 10.82 -6.24
C ILE A 87 17.41 10.04 -6.38
N ASP A 88 17.58 9.02 -5.55
CA ASP A 88 18.71 8.10 -5.66
C ASP A 88 18.56 7.18 -6.88
N LEU A 89 19.13 7.62 -8.01
CA LEU A 89 19.08 6.91 -9.27
C LEU A 89 19.84 5.57 -9.24
N SER A 90 20.72 5.37 -8.26
CA SER A 90 21.50 4.12 -8.14
C SER A 90 20.62 2.90 -7.81
N LYS A 91 19.39 3.13 -7.31
CA LYS A 91 18.40 2.11 -6.97
C LYS A 91 17.63 1.53 -8.16
N TYR A 92 17.83 2.08 -9.36
CA TYR A 92 17.06 1.68 -10.54
C TYR A 92 17.95 0.96 -11.56
N ASP A 93 17.38 -0.06 -12.18
CA ASP A 93 17.89 -0.68 -13.39
C ASP A 93 17.23 0.01 -14.59
N TYR A 94 18.05 0.39 -15.56
CA TYR A 94 17.62 1.17 -16.71
C TYR A 94 18.14 0.58 -18.02
N ASN A 95 17.27 0.53 -19.02
CA ASN A 95 17.60 0.09 -20.37
C ASN A 95 17.58 1.29 -21.36
N PRO A 96 18.75 1.76 -21.84
CA PRO A 96 18.83 2.90 -22.75
C PRO A 96 18.29 2.62 -24.15
N GLN A 97 18.04 1.36 -24.53
CA GLN A 97 17.53 1.03 -25.86
C GLN A 97 16.03 1.30 -26.01
N ASN A 98 15.27 1.14 -24.93
CA ASN A 98 13.81 1.25 -24.94
C ASN A 98 13.24 2.19 -23.85
N GLY A 99 14.11 2.78 -23.02
CA GLY A 99 13.69 3.69 -21.95
C GLY A 99 13.11 2.99 -20.72
N GLU A 100 13.14 1.66 -20.65
CA GLU A 100 12.53 0.90 -19.57
C GLU A 100 13.32 1.07 -18.26
N VAL A 101 12.60 1.30 -17.16
CA VAL A 101 13.17 1.46 -15.83
C VAL A 101 12.37 0.68 -14.78
N SER A 102 13.11 0.00 -13.89
CA SER A 102 12.58 -0.79 -12.78
C SER A 102 13.44 -0.61 -11.53
N VAL A 103 12.88 -0.92 -10.36
CA VAL A 103 13.66 -0.99 -9.12
C VAL A 103 14.61 -2.19 -9.18
N LYS A 104 15.85 -2.00 -8.75
CA LYS A 104 16.82 -3.10 -8.58
C LYS A 104 16.29 -4.13 -7.58
N LYS A 105 16.58 -5.40 -7.86
CA LYS A 105 16.29 -6.51 -6.93
C LYS A 105 17.37 -6.66 -5.87
#